data_AF-A0A847VJH5-F1
#
_entry.id   AF-A0A847VJH5-F1
#
_cell.length_a   1.000
_cell.length_b   1.000
_cell.length_c   1.000
_cell.angle_alpha   90.00
_cell.angle_beta   90.00
_cell.angle_gamma   90.00
#
_symmetry.space_group_name_H-M   'P 1'
#
loop_
_entity.id
_entity.type
_entity.pdbx_description
1 polymer ?
#
loop_
_entity_poly.entity_id
_entity_poly.type
_entity_poly.pdbx_seq_one_letter_code
_entity_poly.pdbx_strand_id
1 'polypeptide(L)'
;MAMLHEHDPDLHAIALEAMARSLVDQWATDPYRAGEAGMCLSDDEYDAITAAYCSGDPVAHFQATDKAIRRVLAEWAAREAGQELERQQREERRADEEDRAADRADFRRAFA
;
A
#
# COMPACT_ATOMS: atom_id res chain seq x y z
N MET A 1 -29.87 -0.34 19.56
CA MET A 1 -29.18 0.84 18.96
C MET A 1 -28.01 0.33 18.16
N ALA A 2 -28.21 0.09 16.87
CA ALA A 2 -27.13 -0.23 15.96
C ALA A 2 -26.44 1.10 15.60
N MET A 3 -25.23 1.31 16.12
CA MET A 3 -24.39 2.40 15.63
C MET A 3 -23.95 2.02 14.22
N LEU A 4 -24.50 2.74 13.24
CA LEU A 4 -23.95 2.81 11.90
C LEU A 4 -22.48 3.20 12.07
N HIS A 5 -21.57 2.29 11.73
CA HIS A 5 -20.14 2.55 11.68
C HIS A 5 -19.95 3.64 10.63
N GLU A 6 -19.84 4.90 11.07
CA GLU A 6 -19.52 6.01 10.18
C GLU A 6 -18.19 5.68 9.52
N HIS A 7 -18.22 5.57 8.20
CA HIS A 7 -17.04 5.37 7.38
C HIS A 7 -16.26 6.67 7.42
N ASP A 8 -15.39 6.82 8.42
CA ASP A 8 -14.54 8.00 8.58
C ASP A 8 -13.51 8.00 7.43
N PRO A 9 -13.66 8.89 6.43
CA PRO A 9 -12.77 8.93 5.28
C PRO A 9 -11.32 9.28 5.68
N ASP A 10 -11.14 9.95 6.82
CA ASP A 10 -9.82 10.32 7.33
C ASP A 10 -9.12 9.08 7.91
N LEU A 11 -9.86 8.23 8.64
CA LEU A 11 -9.32 6.96 9.15
C LEU A 11 -8.93 6.02 8.02
N HIS A 12 -9.69 6.01 6.93
CA HIS A 12 -9.41 5.23 5.73
C HIS A 12 -8.12 5.70 5.02
N ALA A 13 -7.97 7.01 4.86
CA ALA A 13 -6.76 7.59 4.28
C ALA A 13 -5.51 7.30 5.13
N ILE A 14 -5.64 7.40 6.46
CA ILE A 14 -4.55 7.07 7.40
C ILE A 14 -4.15 5.59 7.30
N ALA A 15 -5.13 4.68 7.21
CA ALA A 15 -4.85 3.25 7.07
C ALA A 15 -4.10 2.94 5.77
N LEU A 16 -4.50 3.54 4.65
CA LEU A 16 -3.82 3.40 3.36
C LEU A 16 -2.39 3.94 3.40
N GLU A 17 -2.19 5.12 4.00
CA GLU A 17 -0.85 5.70 4.15
C GLU A 17 0.05 4.82 5.02
N ALA A 18 -0.46 4.29 6.12
CA ALA A 18 0.27 3.38 7.00
C ALA A 18 0.64 2.07 6.29
N MET A 19 -0.30 1.47 5.54
CA MET A 19 -0.03 0.26 4.74
C MET A 19 1.03 0.52 3.67
N ALA A 20 0.90 1.61 2.92
CA ALA A 20 1.85 1.98 1.88
C ALA A 20 3.25 2.19 2.48
N ARG A 21 3.35 2.90 3.61
CA ARG A 21 4.63 3.11 4.29
C ARG A 21 5.27 1.82 4.77
N SER A 22 4.47 0.90 5.34
CA SER A 22 4.96 -0.43 5.74
C SER A 22 5.49 -1.24 4.55
N LEU A 23 4.81 -1.17 3.39
CA LEU A 23 5.27 -1.84 2.17
C LEU A 23 6.58 -1.25 1.66
N VAL A 24 6.74 0.08 1.69
CA VAL A 24 8.00 0.73 1.31
C VAL A 24 9.15 0.25 2.18
N ASP A 25 8.98 0.24 3.51
CA ASP A 25 10.05 -0.19 4.41
C ASP A 25 10.40 -1.66 4.22
N GLN A 26 9.41 -2.52 3.93
CA GLN A 26 9.65 -3.91 3.59
C GLN A 26 10.44 -4.04 2.27
N TRP A 27 9.96 -3.39 1.20
CA TRP A 27 10.55 -3.50 -0.14
C TRP A 27 11.91 -2.81 -0.28
N ALA A 28 12.19 -1.77 0.52
CA ALA A 28 13.50 -1.12 0.55
C ALA A 28 14.61 -2.07 1.01
N THR A 29 14.26 -3.10 1.80
CA THR A 29 15.20 -4.13 2.25
C THR A 29 15.24 -5.37 1.34
N ASP A 30 14.34 -5.45 0.35
CA ASP A 30 14.30 -6.53 -0.64
C ASP A 30 15.18 -6.15 -1.84
N PRO A 31 16.31 -6.86 -2.07
CA PRO A 31 17.23 -6.53 -3.16
C PRO A 31 16.61 -6.59 -4.55
N TYR A 32 15.60 -7.44 -4.75
CA TYR A 32 14.91 -7.56 -6.02
C TYR A 32 14.05 -6.32 -6.27
N ARG A 33 13.20 -5.95 -5.30
CA ARG A 33 12.32 -4.78 -5.41
C ARG A 33 13.10 -3.47 -5.47
N ALA A 34 14.13 -3.32 -4.63
CA ALA A 34 15.00 -2.15 -4.65
C ALA A 34 15.76 -2.03 -5.99
N GLY A 35 16.19 -3.17 -6.57
CA GLY A 35 16.82 -3.22 -7.88
C GLY A 35 15.89 -2.82 -9.02
N GLU A 36 14.66 -3.35 -9.05
CA GLU A 36 13.64 -2.93 -10.02
C GLU A 36 13.32 -1.45 -9.90
N ALA A 37 13.20 -0.93 -8.67
CA ALA A 37 12.95 0.48 -8.44
C ALA A 37 14.08 1.36 -8.99
N GLY A 38 15.34 0.92 -8.86
CA GLY A 38 16.51 1.60 -9.44
C GLY A 38 16.47 1.71 -10.98
N MET A 39 15.70 0.87 -11.67
CA MET A 39 15.51 0.93 -13.14
C MET A 39 14.39 1.89 -13.55
N CYS A 40 13.63 2.43 -12.60
CA CYS A 40 12.49 3.31 -12.83
C CYS A 40 12.72 4.72 -12.25
N LEU A 41 13.99 5.09 -12.07
CA LEU A 41 14.38 6.44 -11.67
C LEU A 41 14.16 7.42 -12.83
N SER A 42 13.83 8.65 -12.48
CA SER A 42 13.83 9.75 -13.44
C SER A 42 15.26 10.22 -13.76
N ASP A 43 15.43 10.91 -14.89
CA ASP A 43 16.72 11.48 -15.28
C ASP A 43 17.26 12.43 -14.19
N ASP A 44 16.41 13.27 -13.61
CA ASP A 44 16.78 14.18 -12.52
C ASP A 44 17.30 13.44 -11.27
N GLU A 45 16.68 12.31 -10.93
CA GLU A 45 17.12 11.46 -9.81
C GLU A 45 18.46 10.79 -10.12
N TYR A 46 18.65 10.35 -11.36
CA TYR A 46 19.91 9.77 -11.81
C TYR A 46 21.04 10.81 -11.81
N ASP A 47 20.77 12.04 -12.26
CA ASP A 47 21.70 13.16 -12.21
C ASP A 47 22.06 13.53 -10.78
N ALA A 48 21.09 13.54 -9.86
CA ALA A 48 21.34 13.80 -8.44
C ALA A 48 22.22 12.71 -7.80
N ILE A 49 21.96 11.43 -8.10
CA ILE A 49 22.80 10.31 -7.66
C ILE A 49 24.21 10.44 -8.24
N THR A 50 24.33 10.76 -9.53
CA THR A 50 25.60 10.95 -10.22
C THR A 50 26.41 12.10 -9.62
N ALA A 51 25.76 13.24 -9.35
CA ALA A 51 26.40 14.38 -8.70
C ALA A 51 26.89 14.02 -7.28
N ALA A 52 26.08 13.29 -6.52
CA ALA A 52 26.47 12.81 -5.19
C ALA A 52 27.64 11.82 -5.25
N TYR A 53 27.65 10.91 -6.22
CA TYR A 53 28.77 10.01 -6.47
C TYR A 53 30.06 10.78 -6.81
N CYS A 54 29.98 11.75 -7.72
CA CYS A 54 31.11 12.57 -8.14
C CYS A 54 31.66 13.47 -7.02
N SER A 55 30.87 13.76 -5.98
CA SER A 55 31.35 14.51 -4.82
C SER A 55 32.38 13.73 -3.98
N GLY A 56 32.43 12.41 -4.12
CA GLY A 56 33.27 11.53 -3.31
C GLY A 56 32.75 11.30 -1.89
N ASP A 57 31.59 11.86 -1.53
CA ASP A 57 30.93 11.59 -0.25
C ASP A 57 30.04 10.33 -0.35
N PRO A 58 30.44 9.20 0.26
CA PRO A 58 29.67 7.97 0.20
C PRO A 58 28.33 8.06 0.93
N VAL A 59 28.22 8.93 1.95
CA VAL A 59 26.96 9.14 2.68
C VAL A 59 25.98 9.90 1.80
N ALA A 60 26.44 10.94 1.11
CA ALA A 60 25.61 11.69 0.15
C ALA A 60 25.12 10.79 -0.98
N HIS A 61 25.99 9.95 -1.55
CA HIS A 61 25.62 8.99 -2.59
C HIS A 61 24.58 7.98 -2.10
N PHE A 62 24.76 7.41 -0.91
CA PHE A 62 23.79 6.49 -0.31
C PHE A 62 22.42 7.17 -0.11
N GLN A 63 22.40 8.37 0.47
CA GLN A 63 21.16 9.10 0.74
C GLN A 63 20.41 9.48 -0.54
N ALA A 64 21.13 9.93 -1.57
CA ALA A 64 20.54 10.23 -2.87
C ALA A 64 19.88 8.98 -3.49
N THR A 65 20.58 7.85 -3.41
CA THR A 65 20.11 6.56 -3.94
C THR A 65 18.90 6.04 -3.17
N ASP A 66 18.98 5.98 -1.84
CA ASP A 66 17.89 5.51 -0.97
C ASP A 66 16.64 6.36 -1.14
N LYS A 67 16.78 7.69 -1.21
CA LYS A 67 15.66 8.61 -1.44
C LYS A 67 14.95 8.33 -2.77
N ALA A 68 15.71 8.17 -3.85
CA ALA A 68 15.16 7.93 -5.18
C ALA A 68 14.44 6.57 -5.26
N ILE A 69 15.06 5.51 -4.72
CA ILE A 69 14.46 4.17 -4.64
C ILE A 69 13.17 4.22 -3.81
N ARG A 70 13.20 4.84 -2.62
CA ARG A 70 12.01 4.94 -1.75
C ARG A 70 10.87 5.72 -2.38
N ARG A 71 11.12 6.72 -3.24
CA ARG A 71 10.06 7.39 -4.01
C ARG A 71 9.36 6.41 -4.94
N VAL A 72 10.10 5.67 -5.78
CA VAL A 72 9.53 4.68 -6.70
C VAL A 72 8.71 3.65 -5.93
N LEU A 73 9.29 3.11 -4.84
CA LEU A 73 8.61 2.13 -4.00
C LEU A 73 7.34 2.70 -3.38
N ALA A 74 7.33 3.98 -2.97
CA ALA A 74 6.13 4.62 -2.43
C ALA A 74 5.01 4.73 -3.45
N GLU A 75 5.32 5.03 -4.72
CA GLU A 75 4.31 5.05 -5.78
C GLU A 75 3.71 3.67 -6.03
N TRP A 76 4.53 2.62 -6.01
CA TRP A 76 4.05 1.25 -6.16
C TRP A 76 3.23 0.81 -4.94
N ALA A 77 3.71 1.11 -3.75
CA ALA A 77 3.06 0.77 -2.49
C ALA A 77 1.69 1.45 -2.35
N ALA A 78 1.55 2.70 -2.77
CA ALA A 78 0.26 3.39 -2.77
C ALA A 78 -0.76 2.71 -3.70
N ARG A 79 -0.32 2.25 -4.88
CA ARG A 79 -1.19 1.50 -5.82
C ARG A 79 -1.57 0.14 -5.24
N GLU A 80 -0.62 -0.59 -4.67
CA GLU A 80 -0.84 -1.92 -4.07
C GLU A 80 -1.78 -1.83 -2.86
N ALA A 81 -1.56 -0.86 -1.96
CA ALA A 81 -2.39 -0.65 -0.79
C ALA A 81 -3.85 -0.34 -1.16
N GLY A 82 -4.06 0.48 -2.20
CA GLY A 82 -5.40 0.76 -2.73
C GLY A 82 -6.10 -0.50 -3.24
N GLN A 83 -5.40 -1.32 -4.03
CA GLN A 83 -5.96 -2.55 -4.59
C GLN A 83 -6.29 -3.60 -3.53
N GLU A 84 -5.41 -3.77 -2.53
CA GLU A 84 -5.62 -4.72 -1.44
C GLU A 84 -6.83 -4.31 -0.58
N LEU A 85 -6.97 -3.01 -0.29
CA LEU A 85 -8.11 -2.52 0.47
C LEU A 85 -9.43 -2.67 -0.29
N GLU A 86 -9.45 -2.39 -1.60
CA GLU A 86 -10.61 -2.67 -2.45
C GLU A 86 -10.96 -4.16 -2.50
N ARG A 87 -9.95 -5.04 -2.46
CA ARG A 87 -10.16 -6.50 -2.39
C ARG A 87 -10.81 -6.88 -1.07
N GLN A 88 -10.27 -6.42 0.05
CA GLN A 88 -10.81 -6.69 1.39
C GLN A 88 -12.26 -6.24 1.52
N GLN A 89 -12.59 -5.02 1.08
CA GLN A 89 -13.96 -4.52 1.11
C GLN A 89 -14.93 -5.34 0.24
N ARG A 90 -14.47 -5.89 -0.90
CA ARG A 90 -15.29 -6.78 -1.73
C ARG A 90 -15.56 -8.11 -1.04
N GLU A 91 -14.54 -8.68 -0.40
CA GLU A 91 -14.64 -9.92 0.35
C GLU A 91 -15.57 -9.77 1.56
N GLU A 92 -15.45 -8.67 2.31
CA GLU A 92 -16.35 -8.35 3.43
C GLU A 92 -17.81 -8.22 2.98
N ARG A 93 -18.09 -7.46 1.91
CA ARG A 93 -19.45 -7.34 1.38
C ARG A 93 -20.04 -8.69 0.98
N ARG A 94 -19.22 -9.57 0.40
CA ARG A 94 -19.64 -10.91 0.01
C ARG A 94 -19.95 -11.77 1.23
N ALA A 95 -19.09 -11.76 2.25
CA ALA A 95 -19.31 -12.51 3.48
C ALA A 95 -20.60 -12.05 4.18
N ASP A 96 -20.81 -10.74 4.27
CA ASP A 96 -22.03 -10.11 4.79
C ASP A 96 -23.30 -10.56 4.03
N GLU A 97 -23.23 -10.66 2.70
CA GLU A 97 -24.35 -11.11 1.88
C GLU A 97 -24.67 -12.59 2.08
N GLU A 98 -23.63 -13.42 2.20
CA GLU A 98 -23.73 -14.85 2.49
C GLU A 98 -24.35 -15.09 3.88
N ASP A 99 -23.91 -14.36 4.91
CA ASP A 99 -24.47 -14.44 6.27
C ASP A 99 -25.96 -14.06 6.28
N ARG A 100 -26.33 -12.93 5.65
CA ARG A 100 -27.73 -12.53 5.53
C ARG A 100 -28.57 -13.53 4.74
N ALA A 101 -27.97 -14.24 3.78
CA ALA A 101 -28.66 -15.29 3.03
C ALA A 101 -28.90 -16.53 3.87
N ALA A 102 -27.93 -16.92 4.70
CA ALA A 102 -28.06 -18.00 5.68
C ALA A 102 -29.18 -17.68 6.69
N ASP A 103 -29.17 -16.49 7.28
CA ASP A 103 -30.22 -16.04 8.22
C ASP A 103 -31.62 -16.12 7.60
N ARG A 104 -31.78 -15.68 6.34
CA ARG A 104 -33.05 -15.76 5.61
C ARG A 104 -33.47 -17.21 5.36
N ALA A 105 -32.52 -18.11 5.07
CA ALA A 105 -32.81 -19.52 4.85
C ALA A 105 -33.25 -20.21 6.15
N ASP A 106 -32.56 -19.92 7.25
CA ASP A 106 -32.89 -20.43 8.59
C ASP A 106 -34.25 -19.94 9.06
N PHE A 107 -34.57 -18.65 8.86
CA PHE A 107 -35.89 -18.11 9.15
C PHE A 107 -36.99 -18.84 8.36
N ARG A 108 -36.81 -19.02 7.04
CA ARG A 108 -37.79 -19.76 6.22
C ARG A 108 -38.00 -21.19 6.71
N ARG A 109 -36.94 -21.85 7.18
CA ARG A 109 -37.02 -23.23 7.70
C ARG A 109 -37.74 -23.31 9.04
N ALA A 110 -37.56 -22.33 9.91
CA ALA A 110 -38.19 -22.31 11.24
C ALA A 110 -39.71 -22.04 11.19
N PHE A 111 -40.20 -21.44 10.10
CA PHE A 111 -41.61 -21.01 9.94
C PHE A 111 -42.32 -21.67 8.75
N ALA A 112 -41.81 -22.80 8.25
CA ALA A 112 -42.44 -23.67 7.25
C ALA A 112 -43.01 -24.93 7.92
#